data_AF-A0A521V9G5-F1
#
_entry.id   AF-A0A521V9G5-F1
#
_cell.length_a   1.000
_cell.length_b   1.000
_cell.length_c   1.000
_cell.angle_alpha   90.00
_cell.angle_beta   90.00
_cell.angle_gamma   90.00
#
_symmetry.space_group_name_H-M   'P 1'
#
loop_
_entity.id
_entity.type
_entity.pdbx_description
1 polymer ?
#
loop_
_entity_poly.entity_id
_entity_poly.type
_entity_poly.pdbx_seq_one_letter_code
_entity_poly.pdbx_strand_id
1 'polypeptide(L)'
;MRSLLLFTLTVSGCARSVDQAELPGRYEFRLDSLAQQVTIAGDGKYTNAFYRSGELIWSDQGDWTYEREKQGVTFAQFRFGIPGHSTQPGYWFVVPEKSLVGIKKLCFDPDLYYCFKAD
;
A
#
# COMPACT_ATOMS: atom_id res chain seq x y z
N MET A 1 -37.03 29.35 23.85
CA MET A 1 -35.70 29.35 23.20
C MET A 1 -35.43 27.95 22.67
N ARG A 2 -35.27 27.82 21.35
CA ARG A 2 -35.00 26.54 20.64
C ARG A 2 -33.54 26.16 20.84
N SER A 3 -33.26 25.07 21.56
CA SER A 3 -31.94 24.43 21.56
C SER A 3 -31.72 23.73 20.23
N LEU A 4 -30.84 24.26 19.38
CA LEU A 4 -30.29 23.54 18.24
C LEU A 4 -29.21 22.58 18.75
N LEU A 5 -29.54 21.29 18.82
CA LEU A 5 -28.57 20.21 18.89
C LEU A 5 -27.86 20.11 17.53
N LEU A 6 -26.65 20.65 17.43
CA LEU A 6 -25.73 20.32 16.34
C LEU A 6 -25.23 18.88 16.57
N PHE A 7 -25.79 17.94 15.81
CA PHE A 7 -25.19 16.62 15.61
C PHE A 7 -24.02 16.75 14.65
N THR A 8 -22.83 16.97 15.19
CA THR A 8 -21.57 16.86 14.45
C THR A 8 -21.31 15.38 14.20
N LEU A 9 -21.74 14.86 13.04
CA LEU A 9 -21.33 13.54 12.56
C LEU A 9 -19.84 13.60 12.22
N THR A 10 -18.99 13.31 13.21
CA THR A 10 -17.61 12.90 12.95
C THR A 10 -17.69 11.56 12.22
N VAL A 11 -17.61 11.58 10.89
CA VAL A 11 -17.27 10.40 10.10
C VAL A 11 -15.82 10.06 10.42
N SER A 12 -15.59 9.45 11.59
CA SER A 12 -14.37 8.73 11.88
C SER A 12 -14.36 7.57 10.89
N GLY A 13 -13.69 7.77 9.75
CA GLY A 13 -13.41 6.69 8.82
C GLY A 13 -12.57 5.65 9.55
N CYS A 14 -13.23 4.65 10.13
CA CYS A 14 -12.56 3.51 10.74
C CYS A 14 -11.90 2.74 9.60
N ALA A 15 -10.64 3.06 9.30
CA ALA A 15 -9.77 2.16 8.57
C ALA A 15 -9.75 0.85 9.36
N ARG A 16 -10.19 -0.23 8.72
CA ARG A 16 -10.12 -1.57 9.34
C ARG A 16 -8.74 -2.15 9.04
N SER A 17 -8.18 -2.86 10.01
CA SER A 17 -6.97 -3.65 9.82
C SER A 17 -7.17 -4.68 8.71
N VAL A 18 -6.12 -4.97 7.95
CA VAL A 18 -6.11 -6.01 6.91
C VAL A 18 -5.46 -7.25 7.48
N ASP A 19 -6.15 -8.39 7.45
CA ASP A 19 -5.57 -9.64 7.94
C ASP A 19 -4.55 -10.22 6.94
N GLN A 20 -3.64 -11.06 7.44
CA GLN A 20 -2.61 -11.72 6.61
C GLN A 20 -3.19 -12.43 5.38
N ALA A 21 -4.32 -13.12 5.55
CA ALA A 21 -4.98 -13.87 4.48
C ALA A 21 -5.58 -12.96 3.39
N GLU A 22 -5.79 -11.68 3.70
CA GLU A 22 -6.31 -10.69 2.76
C GLU A 22 -5.19 -9.96 2.01
N LEU A 23 -3.94 -10.06 2.44
CA LEU A 23 -2.82 -9.37 1.80
C LEU A 23 -2.56 -9.79 0.35
N PRO A 24 -2.60 -11.09 -0.02
CA PRO A 24 -2.34 -11.49 -1.39
C PRO A 24 -3.22 -10.76 -2.41
N GLY A 25 -2.60 -10.38 -3.53
CA GLY A 25 -3.23 -9.56 -4.57
C GLY A 25 -2.24 -8.63 -5.25
N ARG A 26 -2.74 -7.91 -6.26
CA ARG A 26 -1.99 -6.90 -7.01
C ARG A 26 -2.35 -5.52 -6.48
N TYR A 27 -1.32 -4.73 -6.21
CA TYR A 27 -1.42 -3.35 -5.76
C TYR A 27 -0.71 -2.44 -6.74
N GLU A 28 -1.30 -1.29 -7.04
CA GLU A 28 -0.75 -0.36 -8.01
C GLU A 28 -0.68 1.06 -7.46
N PHE A 29 0.44 1.71 -7.72
CA PHE A 29 0.63 3.14 -7.63
C PHE A 29 0.74 3.72 -9.04
N ARG A 30 0.09 4.87 -9.30
CA ARG A 30 0.20 5.64 -10.55
C ARG A 30 0.39 7.13 -10.26
N LEU A 31 1.31 7.74 -11.00
CA LEU A 31 1.53 9.18 -11.01
C LEU A 31 2.04 9.60 -12.40
N ASP A 32 1.29 10.45 -13.08
CA ASP A 32 1.56 10.87 -14.46
C ASP A 32 1.80 9.66 -15.39
N SER A 33 2.97 9.58 -16.03
CA SER A 33 3.39 8.47 -16.88
C SER A 33 4.02 7.31 -16.10
N LEU A 34 4.12 7.38 -14.78
CA LEU A 34 4.76 6.36 -13.96
C LEU A 34 3.71 5.43 -13.35
N ALA A 35 4.02 4.14 -13.33
CA ALA A 35 3.25 3.16 -12.57
C ALA A 35 4.20 2.20 -11.86
N GLN A 36 3.88 1.83 -10.63
CA GLN A 36 4.59 0.77 -9.91
C GLN A 36 3.58 -0.23 -9.39
N GLN A 37 3.85 -1.51 -9.62
CA GLN A 37 2.96 -2.62 -9.28
C GLN A 37 3.66 -3.57 -8.33
N VAL A 38 2.96 -3.92 -7.25
CA VAL A 38 3.40 -4.89 -6.25
C VAL A 38 2.39 -6.02 -6.23
N THR A 39 2.81 -7.23 -6.55
CA THR A 39 1.96 -8.42 -6.44
C THR A 39 2.44 -9.25 -5.26
N ILE A 40 1.59 -9.40 -4.26
CA ILE A 40 1.85 -10.20 -3.06
C ILE A 40 1.25 -11.58 -3.30
N ALA A 41 2.07 -12.63 -3.21
CA ALA A 41 1.62 -14.02 -3.30
C ALA A 41 1.44 -14.63 -1.91
N GLY A 42 0.58 -15.65 -1.78
CA GLY A 42 0.28 -16.30 -0.49
C GLY A 42 1.39 -17.18 0.08
N ASP A 43 2.45 -17.42 -0.70
CA ASP A 43 3.61 -18.25 -0.35
C ASP A 43 4.75 -17.48 0.32
N GLY A 44 4.55 -16.19 0.62
CA GLY A 44 5.58 -15.32 1.20
C GLY A 44 6.48 -14.65 0.16
N LYS A 45 6.19 -14.78 -1.14
CA LYS A 45 6.90 -14.06 -2.22
C LYS A 45 6.10 -12.86 -2.72
N TYR A 46 6.82 -11.89 -3.26
CA TYR A 46 6.21 -10.77 -3.99
C TYR A 46 6.99 -10.43 -5.26
N THR A 47 6.31 -9.80 -6.21
CA THR A 47 6.92 -9.20 -7.39
C THR A 47 6.74 -7.69 -7.35
N ASN A 48 7.74 -6.92 -7.77
CA ASN A 48 7.67 -5.47 -7.85
C ASN A 48 8.12 -5.03 -9.24
N ALA A 49 7.23 -4.37 -9.98
CA ALA A 49 7.46 -3.96 -11.36
C ALA A 49 7.23 -2.46 -11.51
N PHE A 50 8.14 -1.78 -12.21
CA PHE A 50 8.04 -0.36 -12.48
C PHE A 50 7.94 -0.08 -13.96
N TYR A 51 7.01 0.82 -14.30
CA TYR A 51 6.68 1.19 -15.65
C TYR A 51 6.82 2.69 -15.86
N ARG A 52 7.24 3.07 -17.05
CA ARG A 52 7.26 4.46 -17.52
C ARG A 52 6.63 4.53 -18.90
N SER A 53 5.60 5.36 -19.04
CA SER A 53 4.82 5.50 -20.28
C SER A 53 4.28 4.15 -20.81
N GLY A 54 3.94 3.24 -19.90
CA GLY A 54 3.47 1.89 -20.21
C GLY A 54 4.57 0.85 -20.47
N GLU A 55 5.83 1.25 -20.59
CA GLU A 55 6.97 0.34 -20.79
C GLU A 55 7.50 -0.19 -19.45
N LEU A 56 7.77 -1.49 -19.36
CA LEU A 56 8.41 -2.11 -18.20
C LEU A 56 9.89 -1.71 -18.15
N ILE A 57 10.28 -0.97 -17.11
CA ILE A 57 11.66 -0.52 -16.91
C ILE A 57 12.47 -1.52 -16.10
N TRP A 58 11.86 -2.10 -15.06
CA TRP A 58 12.46 -3.17 -14.27
C TRP A 58 11.39 -3.98 -13.55
N SER A 59 11.74 -5.22 -13.19
CA SER A 59 10.92 -6.10 -12.37
C SER A 59 11.82 -6.96 -11.48
N ASP A 60 11.53 -6.95 -10.19
CA ASP A 60 12.27 -7.70 -9.18
C ASP A 60 11.31 -8.61 -8.39
N GLN A 61 11.89 -9.56 -7.65
CA GLN A 61 11.16 -10.41 -6.71
C GLN A 61 11.83 -10.38 -5.35
N GLY A 62 11.04 -10.60 -4.31
CA GLY A 62 11.56 -10.72 -2.95
C GLY A 62 10.63 -11.49 -2.03
N ASP A 63 11.00 -11.50 -0.76
CA ASP A 63 10.23 -12.10 0.31
C ASP A 63 9.43 -11.04 1.06
N TRP A 64 8.26 -11.43 1.55
CA TRP A 64 7.47 -10.62 2.48
C TRP A 64 7.08 -11.43 3.72
N THR A 65 6.89 -10.72 4.82
CA THR A 65 6.45 -11.30 6.09
C THR A 65 5.34 -10.45 6.71
N TYR A 66 4.40 -11.11 7.40
CA TYR A 66 3.37 -10.43 8.18
C TYR A 66 3.77 -10.35 9.66
N GLU A 67 3.86 -9.14 10.19
CA GLU A 67 4.15 -8.86 11.59
C GLU A 67 2.83 -8.72 12.36
N ARG A 68 2.33 -9.84 12.90
CA ARG A 68 1.01 -9.90 13.58
C ARG A 68 0.86 -8.87 14.71
N GLU A 69 1.92 -8.64 15.49
CA GLU A 69 1.90 -7.72 16.63
C GLU A 69 1.70 -6.26 16.21
N LYS A 70 2.21 -5.89 15.03
CA LYS A 70 2.09 -4.53 14.47
C LYS A 70 1.01 -4.43 13.39
N GLN A 71 0.37 -5.55 13.07
CA GLN A 71 -0.56 -5.70 11.96
C GLN A 71 0.00 -5.13 10.64
N GLY A 72 1.29 -5.33 10.40
CA GLY A 72 2.00 -4.76 9.26
C GLY A 72 2.66 -5.82 8.39
N VAL A 73 3.12 -5.40 7.22
CA VAL A 73 3.82 -6.25 6.28
C VAL A 73 5.22 -5.67 6.03
N THR A 74 6.22 -6.55 6.06
CA THR A 74 7.61 -6.19 5.74
C THR A 74 8.00 -6.81 4.41
N PHE A 75 8.55 -6.01 3.52
CA PHE A 75 9.11 -6.44 2.24
C PHE A 75 10.64 -6.40 2.31
N ALA A 76 11.29 -7.50 1.95
CA ALA A 76 12.73 -7.56 1.77
C ALA A 76 13.11 -7.13 0.35
N GLN A 77 14.19 -6.34 0.22
CA GLN A 77 14.72 -5.87 -1.06
C GLN A 77 13.72 -5.04 -1.89
N PHE A 78 12.79 -4.36 -1.23
CA PHE A 78 11.84 -3.49 -1.91
C PHE A 78 12.53 -2.22 -2.41
N ARG A 79 12.16 -1.81 -3.62
CA ARG A 79 12.73 -0.67 -4.34
C ARG A 79 11.60 0.22 -4.84
N PHE A 80 11.78 1.54 -4.74
CA PHE A 80 10.87 2.50 -5.35
C PHE A 80 11.32 2.89 -6.76
N GLY A 81 10.36 2.98 -7.67
CA GLY A 81 10.50 3.66 -8.95
C GLY A 81 9.97 5.10 -8.93
N ILE A 82 9.44 5.53 -7.79
CA ILE A 82 8.80 6.84 -7.60
C ILE A 82 9.89 7.91 -7.33
N PRO A 83 9.84 9.08 -7.98
CA PRO A 83 10.74 10.18 -7.68
C PRO A 83 10.63 10.62 -6.21
N GLY A 84 11.76 10.94 -5.59
CA GLY A 84 11.81 11.34 -4.17
C GLY A 84 12.14 10.20 -3.20
N HIS A 85 12.11 8.94 -3.64
CA HIS A 85 12.51 7.79 -2.84
C HIS A 85 13.84 7.18 -3.30
N SER A 86 14.49 6.44 -2.40
CA SER A 86 15.68 5.68 -2.75
C SER A 86 15.32 4.59 -3.76
N THR A 87 16.10 4.54 -4.85
CA THR A 87 16.03 3.46 -5.83
C THR A 87 16.90 2.27 -5.45
N GLN A 88 17.51 2.26 -4.26
CA GLN A 88 18.23 1.09 -3.77
C GLN A 88 17.26 0.10 -3.10
N PRO A 89 17.40 -1.21 -3.34
CA PRO A 89 16.65 -2.23 -2.61
C PRO A 89 16.88 -2.13 -1.10
N GLY A 90 15.82 -2.23 -0.31
CA GLY A 90 15.88 -2.14 1.15
C GLY A 90 14.75 -2.90 1.84
N TYR A 91 14.73 -2.84 3.17
CA TYR A 91 13.61 -3.36 3.96
C TYR A 91 12.57 -2.28 4.15
N TRP A 92 11.31 -2.63 3.91
CA TRP A 92 10.20 -1.69 4.02
C TRP A 92 9.04 -2.31 4.79
N PHE A 93 8.67 -1.66 5.89
CA PHE A 93 7.52 -2.01 6.69
C PHE A 93 6.37 -1.07 6.36
N VAL A 94 5.15 -1.61 6.20
CA VAL A 94 3.94 -0.82 5.98
C VAL A 94 2.76 -1.46 6.69
N VAL A 95 1.89 -0.64 7.27
CA VAL A 95 0.62 -1.09 7.84
C VAL A 95 -0.44 -1.04 6.73
N PRO A 96 -0.94 -2.20 6.24
CA PRO A 96 -1.99 -2.23 5.23
C PRO A 96 -3.30 -1.67 5.78
N GLU A 97 -3.98 -0.86 4.97
CA GLU A 97 -5.25 -0.24 5.34
C GLU A 97 -6.38 -0.76 4.46
N LYS A 98 -7.58 -0.91 5.04
CA LYS A 98 -8.80 -1.17 4.29
C LYS A 98 -9.75 0.02 4.37
N SER A 99 -10.07 0.60 3.22
CA SER A 99 -11.09 1.65 3.12
C SER A 99 -12.49 1.11 3.44
N LEU A 100 -13.45 2.02 3.68
CA LEU A 100 -14.84 1.66 3.97
C LEU A 100 -15.51 0.83 2.87
N VAL A 101 -15.10 1.02 1.62
CA VAL A 101 -15.58 0.26 0.45
C VAL A 101 -14.78 -1.02 0.19
N GLY A 102 -13.87 -1.39 1.10
CA GLY A 102 -13.12 -2.64 1.05
C GLY A 102 -11.81 -2.59 0.25
N ILE A 103 -11.47 -1.46 -0.38
CA ILE A 103 -10.20 -1.31 -1.12
C ILE A 103 -9.04 -1.33 -0.13
N LYS A 104 -8.12 -2.28 -0.32
CA LYS A 104 -6.87 -2.42 0.44
C LYS A 104 -5.82 -1.46 -0.10
N LYS A 105 -4.97 -0.92 0.78
CA LYS A 105 -3.92 0.02 0.44
C LYS A 105 -2.63 -0.29 1.18
N LEU A 106 -1.50 0.00 0.53
CA LEU A 106 -0.16 -0.01 1.12
C LEU A 106 0.43 1.39 0.98
N CYS A 107 0.51 2.13 2.08
CA CYS A 107 1.00 3.50 2.13
C CYS A 107 2.43 3.51 2.68
N PHE A 108 3.43 3.40 1.81
CA PHE A 108 4.84 3.35 2.23
C PHE A 108 5.40 4.70 2.69
N ASP A 109 4.73 5.80 2.33
CA ASP A 109 5.05 7.15 2.74
C ASP A 109 3.73 7.88 3.10
N PRO A 110 3.43 8.10 4.38
CA PRO A 110 2.18 8.73 4.80
C PRO A 110 2.13 10.22 4.46
N ASP A 111 3.27 10.89 4.29
CA ASP A 111 3.34 12.34 4.05
C ASP A 111 3.00 12.70 2.60
N LEU A 112 3.12 11.73 1.70
CA LEU A 112 2.90 11.93 0.27
C LEU A 112 1.46 11.64 -0.19
N TYR A 113 0.57 11.17 0.69
CA TYR A 113 -0.81 10.77 0.36
C TYR A 113 -0.92 9.72 -0.79
N TYR A 114 0.19 9.09 -1.15
CA TYR A 114 0.32 8.21 -2.30
C TYR A 114 0.49 6.77 -1.84
N CYS A 115 -0.59 6.00 -1.91
CA CYS A 115 -0.60 4.58 -1.56
C CYS A 115 -0.78 3.71 -2.80
N PHE A 116 -0.18 2.52 -2.76
CA PHE A 116 -0.50 1.46 -3.70
C PHE A 116 -1.88 0.92 -3.34
N LYS A 117 -2.80 0.83 -4.30
CA LYS A 117 -4.17 0.38 -4.09
C LYS A 117 -4.36 -0.99 -4.71
N ALA A 118 -5.08 -1.88 -4.04
CA ALA A 118 -5.47 -3.13 -4.65
C ALA A 118 -6.37 -2.88 -5.87
N ASP A 119 -6.08 -3.56 -6.97
CA ASP A 119 -6.94 -3.62 -8.16
C ASP A 119 -8.28 -4.30 -7.87
#